data_AF-A0A2H5Z207-F1
#
_entry.id   AF-A0A2H5Z207-F1
#
_cell.length_a   1.000
_cell.length_b   1.000
_cell.length_c   1.000
_cell.angle_alpha   90.00
_cell.angle_beta   90.00
_cell.angle_gamma   90.00
#
_symmetry.space_group_name_H-M   'P 1'
#
loop_
_entity.id
_entity.type
_entity.pdbx_description
1 polymer ?
#
loop_
_entity_poly.entity_id
_entity_poly.type
_entity_poly.pdbx_seq_one_letter_code
_entity_poly.pdbx_strand_id
1 'polypeptide(L)'
;MEVELAGIPLVVLPGTYRRETLARRASGPVRVAVRGFAGGPGQALQRVADRFWASLGAFPVWDGQGLRAGPRLLTVSAPANWPVGGPAWSGTAAPEVHVVAGNRQWRLAGTAGSAYSGLTEVRTLAATVVDACQMGTRLLLAHGTAAQVSAIDLVANTYTTGFYQNTAKLIATDGQAGYLVPTAAGQDDRLLRYTAATSSTTLLLDAPVRRVASHAGFVWALTRTALWRVKGTTTELWFTFSPLLADDDGAFLVGHGTALYTWLAGQVHRADTVGTVRGWMPTGPRGLATRGAVSAGGFLWVVLQDAQSGRWQLWTTPGTLATVQGLVMGKRPEETWYLVEEWSDDGYAYPVAIGGRHPDADLLLSRVGTAGLAIGQAVSRPGFPGLRSGYSVTSGLATALPAARVPWLGVGAALTWLGDGGTSAVQARLGWSTDAGTSWSVGSWRAVGGGAASGFVVLEERFAVPLEAASLQVRVEVSGVTSWSPAVVGLWALGNAGAAEASGGQASEGVWLPRRRWQFAVQLAPLLPWESGAADTREPGDVAGQLWALWQGGAVVSFRDVDAVAGEERLVQVVGLSERWEGVDVRHARRVEVELVEVG
;
A
#
# COMPACT_ATOMS: atom_id res chain seq x y z
N MET A 1 -44.32 -0.45 -26.18
CA MET A 1 -43.13 -0.43 -25.31
C MET A 1 -43.59 -0.92 -23.95
N GLU A 2 -43.19 -2.13 -23.57
CA GLU A 2 -43.70 -2.80 -22.36
C GLU A 2 -42.58 -2.95 -21.33
N VAL A 3 -42.94 -2.77 -20.07
CA VAL A 3 -42.10 -3.13 -18.92
C VAL A 3 -42.88 -4.06 -18.02
N GLU A 4 -42.18 -4.88 -17.24
CA GLU A 4 -42.83 -5.73 -16.23
C GLU A 4 -42.31 -5.34 -14.85
N LEU A 5 -43.20 -5.05 -13.91
CA LEU A 5 -42.85 -4.65 -12.54
C LEU A 5 -43.58 -5.56 -11.55
N ALA A 6 -42.85 -6.32 -10.74
CA ALA A 6 -43.41 -7.29 -9.79
C ALA A 6 -44.37 -8.32 -10.45
N GLY A 7 -44.08 -8.73 -11.69
CA GLY A 7 -44.96 -9.60 -12.48
C GLY A 7 -46.14 -8.86 -13.15
N ILE A 8 -46.23 -7.54 -13.01
CA ILE A 8 -47.29 -6.70 -13.59
C ILE A 8 -46.79 -6.12 -14.91
N PRO A 9 -47.32 -6.54 -16.07
CA PRO A 9 -47.00 -5.92 -17.34
C PRO A 9 -47.67 -4.54 -17.44
N LEU A 10 -46.89 -3.54 -17.85
CA LEU A 10 -47.27 -2.14 -17.95
C LEU A 10 -46.88 -1.58 -19.33
N VAL A 11 -47.81 -0.88 -19.98
CA VAL A 11 -47.56 -0.21 -21.25
C VAL A 11 -47.06 1.21 -21.00
N VAL A 12 -45.82 1.48 -21.42
CA VAL A 12 -45.18 2.79 -21.24
C VAL A 12 -45.64 3.76 -22.32
N LEU A 13 -46.04 4.97 -21.90
CA LEU A 13 -46.41 6.06 -22.79
C LEU A 13 -45.20 6.51 -23.63
N PRO A 14 -45.32 6.59 -24.96
CA PRO A 14 -44.22 7.03 -25.83
C PRO A 14 -43.64 8.37 -25.40
N GLY A 15 -42.31 8.47 -25.40
CA GLY A 15 -41.57 9.70 -25.04
C GLY A 15 -41.49 10.02 -23.54
N THR A 16 -42.11 9.21 -22.67
CA THR A 16 -42.04 9.40 -21.21
C THR A 16 -40.94 8.58 -20.53
N TYR A 17 -40.47 7.53 -21.20
CA TYR A 17 -39.42 6.66 -20.70
C TYR A 17 -38.07 7.40 -20.65
N ARG A 18 -37.44 7.40 -19.48
CA ARG A 18 -36.08 7.88 -19.24
C ARG A 18 -35.34 6.89 -18.35
N ARG A 19 -34.13 6.54 -18.77
CA ARG A 19 -33.17 5.78 -17.97
C ARG A 19 -31.98 6.69 -17.65
N GLU A 20 -31.82 7.01 -16.38
CA GLU A 20 -30.79 7.93 -15.89
C GLU A 20 -29.84 7.19 -14.94
N THR A 21 -28.56 7.56 -14.99
CA THR A 21 -27.56 7.17 -13.98
C THR A 21 -27.32 8.38 -13.11
N LEU A 22 -28.02 8.49 -11.97
CA LEU A 22 -27.97 9.67 -11.11
C LEU A 22 -27.19 9.43 -9.81
N ALA A 23 -26.29 10.34 -9.48
CA ALA A 23 -25.77 10.54 -8.13
C ALA A 23 -26.69 11.55 -7.40
N ARG A 24 -27.62 11.08 -6.56
CA ARG A 24 -28.49 11.96 -5.75
C ARG A 24 -28.08 11.94 -4.27
N ARG A 25 -28.33 13.05 -3.54
CA ARG A 25 -28.25 13.15 -2.07
C ARG A 25 -29.19 12.13 -1.42
N ALA A 26 -28.67 11.33 -0.50
CA ALA A 26 -29.42 10.31 0.21
C ALA A 26 -30.32 10.92 1.30
N SER A 27 -31.60 10.54 1.32
CA SER A 27 -32.57 10.85 2.39
C SER A 27 -32.64 9.72 3.44
N GLY A 28 -31.56 8.93 3.59
CA GLY A 28 -31.48 7.75 4.44
C GLY A 28 -30.07 7.57 5.05
N PRO A 29 -29.76 6.40 5.63
CA PRO A 29 -28.43 6.07 6.11
C PRO A 29 -27.36 6.25 5.02
N VAL A 30 -26.27 6.94 5.34
CA VAL A 30 -25.22 7.26 4.36
C VAL A 30 -23.90 6.59 4.74
N ARG A 31 -23.23 6.03 3.74
CA ARG A 31 -21.89 5.45 3.87
C ARG A 31 -20.82 6.51 3.60
N VAL A 32 -19.95 6.74 4.58
CA VAL A 32 -18.68 7.46 4.40
C VAL A 32 -17.60 6.41 4.15
N ALA A 33 -17.00 6.40 2.96
CA ALA A 33 -16.16 5.31 2.50
C ALA A 33 -14.76 5.75 2.07
N VAL A 34 -13.77 4.91 2.34
CA VAL A 34 -12.42 4.99 1.77
C VAL A 34 -12.30 3.95 0.65
N ARG A 35 -11.87 4.38 -0.53
CA ARG A 35 -11.64 3.55 -1.72
C ARG A 35 -10.42 4.02 -2.50
N GLY A 36 -9.82 3.10 -3.23
CA GLY A 36 -8.60 3.37 -3.99
C GLY A 36 -7.42 3.57 -3.03
N PHE A 37 -6.59 2.54 -2.92
CA PHE A 37 -5.42 2.49 -2.05
C PHE A 37 -4.13 2.87 -2.78
N ALA A 38 -4.24 3.65 -3.87
CA ALA A 38 -3.10 4.06 -4.68
C ALA A 38 -2.26 5.16 -4.01
N GLY A 39 -2.83 5.94 -3.08
CA GLY A 39 -2.10 6.86 -2.21
C GLY A 39 -1.80 6.18 -0.89
N GLY A 40 -0.52 5.92 -0.60
CA GLY A 40 -0.08 5.12 0.54
C GLY A 40 -0.53 5.58 1.92
N PRO A 41 -0.36 4.72 2.95
CA PRO A 41 -0.71 5.07 4.31
C PRO A 41 0.26 6.05 4.97
N GLY A 42 -0.28 6.96 5.79
CA GLY A 42 0.44 7.51 6.96
C GLY A 42 1.51 8.59 6.75
N GLN A 43 1.22 9.68 6.04
CA GLN A 43 2.00 10.93 6.20
C GLN A 43 1.10 12.08 6.67
N ALA A 44 1.32 12.49 7.92
CA ALA A 44 0.80 13.70 8.50
C ALA A 44 1.27 14.95 7.72
N LEU A 45 0.42 15.46 6.84
CA LEU A 45 0.30 16.88 6.59
C LEU A 45 -1.04 17.33 7.17
N GLN A 46 -0.98 18.00 8.31
CA GLN A 46 -2.10 18.64 8.99
C GLN A 46 -2.79 19.64 8.05
N ARG A 47 -3.80 19.21 7.29
CA ARG A 47 -5.23 19.60 7.42
C ARG A 47 -6.08 19.33 6.16
N VAL A 48 -7.20 18.65 6.44
CA VAL A 48 -8.59 18.83 5.92
C VAL A 48 -8.85 18.56 4.42
N ALA A 49 -8.92 17.27 4.05
CA ALA A 49 -9.96 16.68 3.17
C ALA A 49 -9.55 15.25 2.71
N ASP A 50 -9.44 14.35 3.67
CA ASP A 50 -9.85 12.93 3.61
C ASP A 50 -9.33 12.02 2.48
N ARG A 51 -8.03 11.67 2.53
CA ARG A 51 -7.46 10.51 1.79
C ARG A 51 -6.46 9.69 2.61
N PHE A 52 -6.71 9.52 3.91
CA PHE A 52 -5.81 8.73 4.75
C PHE A 52 -6.40 7.35 5.01
N TRP A 53 -5.56 6.34 4.90
CA TRP A 53 -5.77 5.00 5.45
C TRP A 53 -4.43 4.53 6.03
N ALA A 54 -4.46 3.48 6.84
CA ALA A 54 -3.28 2.79 7.35
C ALA A 54 -3.40 1.31 7.00
N SER A 55 -2.29 0.64 6.70
CA SER A 55 -2.27 -0.83 6.70
C SER A 55 -1.14 -1.34 7.56
N LEU A 56 -1.28 -2.58 8.01
CA LEU A 56 -0.20 -3.34 8.60
C LEU A 56 -0.13 -4.69 7.88
N GLY A 57 0.98 -4.94 7.19
CA GLY A 57 1.19 -6.18 6.47
C GLY A 57 0.26 -6.38 5.26
N ALA A 58 -0.24 -5.28 4.69
CA ALA A 58 -1.07 -5.29 3.48
C ALA A 58 -0.37 -4.54 2.34
N PHE A 59 -0.34 -5.16 1.16
CA PHE A 59 0.34 -4.69 -0.06
C PHE A 59 -0.66 -4.43 -1.20
N PRO A 60 -0.33 -3.48 -2.10
CA PRO A 60 -1.21 -3.10 -3.19
C PRO A 60 -1.41 -4.24 -4.19
N VAL A 61 -2.60 -4.31 -4.75
CA VAL A 61 -2.96 -5.12 -5.92
C VAL A 61 -3.77 -4.31 -6.90
N TRP A 62 -3.77 -4.76 -8.16
CA TRP A 62 -4.54 -4.14 -9.26
C TRP A 62 -4.28 -2.64 -9.32
N ASP A 63 -3.00 -2.27 -9.40
CA ASP A 63 -2.54 -0.88 -9.47
C ASP A 63 -3.03 -0.01 -8.30
N GLY A 64 -3.13 -0.61 -7.11
CA GLY A 64 -3.55 0.07 -5.89
C GLY A 64 -5.06 0.16 -5.72
N GLN A 65 -5.86 -0.52 -6.55
CA GLN A 65 -7.31 -0.59 -6.36
C GLN A 65 -7.72 -1.46 -5.16
N GLY A 66 -6.83 -2.35 -4.70
CA GLY A 66 -7.05 -3.15 -3.50
C GLY A 66 -5.78 -3.38 -2.68
N LEU A 67 -5.96 -3.89 -1.46
CA LEU A 67 -4.88 -4.30 -0.56
C LEU A 67 -5.06 -5.74 -0.13
N ARG A 68 -4.03 -6.58 -0.29
CA ARG A 68 -4.03 -7.97 0.16
C ARG A 68 -2.91 -8.25 1.13
N ALA A 69 -2.91 -9.43 1.75
CA ALA A 69 -1.81 -9.88 2.60
C ALA A 69 -0.46 -9.79 1.85
N GLY A 70 0.54 -9.17 2.48
CA GLY A 70 1.86 -9.02 1.91
C GLY A 70 2.56 -7.78 2.46
N PRO A 71 3.89 -7.79 2.54
CA PRO A 71 4.80 -8.85 2.12
C PRO A 71 4.90 -9.95 3.20
N ARG A 72 5.32 -11.15 2.81
CA ARG A 72 5.60 -12.22 3.78
C ARG A 72 6.80 -11.79 4.62
N LEU A 73 6.68 -11.92 5.94
CA LEU A 73 7.78 -11.77 6.88
C LEU A 73 7.77 -13.00 7.78
N LEU A 74 8.88 -13.74 7.78
CA LEU A 74 9.03 -14.96 8.54
C LEU A 74 10.19 -14.82 9.53
N THR A 75 9.92 -15.07 10.81
CA THR A 75 10.99 -15.22 11.81
C THR A 75 11.73 -16.53 11.55
N VAL A 76 13.06 -16.47 11.49
CA VAL A 76 13.92 -17.64 11.34
C VAL A 76 15.01 -17.63 12.41
N SER A 77 15.52 -18.81 12.75
CA SER A 77 16.61 -18.94 13.72
C SER A 77 17.88 -18.32 13.17
N ALA A 78 18.56 -17.52 14.00
CA ALA A 78 19.92 -17.09 13.70
C ALA A 78 20.88 -18.29 13.80
N PRO A 79 21.90 -18.40 12.93
CA PRO A 79 22.94 -19.40 13.10
C PRO A 79 23.76 -19.13 14.36
N ALA A 80 24.46 -20.16 14.85
CA ALA A 80 25.41 -20.01 15.95
C ALA A 80 26.47 -18.94 15.60
N ASN A 81 26.83 -18.06 16.52
CA ASN A 81 27.77 -16.94 16.32
C ASN A 81 27.29 -15.79 15.42
N TRP A 82 26.00 -15.71 15.07
CA TRP A 82 25.46 -14.51 14.44
C TRP A 82 25.65 -13.30 15.38
N PRO A 83 26.19 -12.17 14.90
CA PRO A 83 26.37 -10.98 15.73
C PRO A 83 25.02 -10.33 16.05
N VAL A 84 24.81 -9.98 17.31
CA VAL A 84 23.58 -9.30 17.77
C VAL A 84 23.73 -7.79 17.61
N GLY A 85 22.68 -7.13 17.12
CA GLY A 85 22.57 -5.66 17.17
C GLY A 85 23.49 -4.87 16.23
N GLY A 86 24.13 -5.51 15.26
CA GLY A 86 25.00 -4.86 14.28
C GLY A 86 24.44 -4.88 12.84
N PRO A 87 24.91 -3.97 11.97
CA PRO A 87 24.58 -3.98 10.55
C PRO A 87 25.10 -5.22 9.83
N ALA A 88 24.49 -5.51 8.68
CA ALA A 88 24.91 -6.54 7.76
C ALA A 88 24.93 -5.99 6.33
N TRP A 89 25.80 -6.55 5.51
CA TRP A 89 25.93 -6.23 4.09
C TRP A 89 25.90 -7.51 3.27
N SER A 90 25.58 -7.37 1.99
CA SER A 90 25.54 -8.52 1.09
C SER A 90 26.31 -8.27 -0.20
N GLY A 91 26.73 -9.37 -0.81
CA GLY A 91 27.28 -9.42 -2.16
C GLY A 91 26.72 -10.62 -2.88
N THR A 92 26.31 -10.43 -4.13
CA THR A 92 25.65 -11.46 -4.95
C THR A 92 26.47 -11.74 -6.20
N ALA A 93 26.82 -13.01 -6.39
CA ALA A 93 27.33 -13.56 -7.63
C ALA A 93 26.45 -14.76 -7.98
N ALA A 94 25.42 -14.51 -8.80
CA ALA A 94 24.32 -15.45 -8.99
C ALA A 94 24.82 -16.88 -9.33
N PRO A 95 24.25 -17.93 -8.69
CA PRO A 95 23.14 -17.89 -7.72
C PRO A 95 23.58 -17.69 -6.26
N GLU A 96 24.87 -17.49 -6.00
CA GLU A 96 25.42 -17.39 -4.66
C GLU A 96 25.18 -15.98 -4.08
N VAL A 97 24.68 -15.95 -2.84
CA VAL A 97 24.49 -14.72 -2.06
C VAL A 97 25.28 -14.87 -0.78
N HIS A 98 26.20 -13.94 -0.57
CA HIS A 98 27.00 -13.83 0.62
C HIS A 98 26.50 -12.69 1.49
N VAL A 99 26.51 -12.90 2.80
CA VAL A 99 26.17 -11.89 3.79
C VAL A 99 27.37 -11.73 4.73
N VAL A 100 27.72 -10.51 5.07
CA VAL A 100 28.76 -10.22 6.04
C VAL A 100 28.14 -9.44 7.18
N ALA A 101 28.36 -9.91 8.39
CA ALA A 101 27.87 -9.28 9.61
C ALA A 101 28.93 -9.46 10.70
N GLY A 102 29.21 -8.40 11.46
CA GLY A 102 30.29 -8.42 12.44
C GLY A 102 31.62 -8.72 11.75
N ASN A 103 32.36 -9.72 12.25
CA ASN A 103 33.60 -10.21 11.65
C ASN A 103 33.44 -11.55 10.91
N ARG A 104 32.23 -11.92 10.46
CA ARG A 104 31.98 -13.21 9.83
C ARG A 104 31.31 -13.08 8.47
N GLN A 105 31.67 -13.99 7.56
CA GLN A 105 31.01 -14.19 6.28
C GLN A 105 30.08 -15.40 6.36
N TRP A 106 28.88 -15.21 5.85
CA TRP A 106 27.81 -16.18 5.73
C TRP A 106 27.45 -16.37 4.26
N ARG A 107 26.82 -17.50 3.96
CA ARG A 107 26.25 -17.80 2.65
C ARG A 107 24.86 -18.38 2.83
N LEU A 108 23.95 -18.05 1.92
CA LEU A 108 22.62 -18.66 1.90
C LEU A 108 22.75 -20.17 1.65
N ALA A 109 22.15 -20.97 2.54
CA ALA A 109 22.23 -22.43 2.52
C ALA A 109 21.16 -23.07 1.60
N GLY A 110 21.36 -24.32 1.22
CA GLY A 110 20.39 -25.09 0.42
C GLY A 110 20.51 -24.86 -1.10
N THR A 111 19.52 -25.34 -1.84
CA THR A 111 19.55 -25.38 -3.31
C THR A 111 18.97 -24.10 -3.92
N ALA A 112 19.58 -23.58 -4.98
CA ALA A 112 19.02 -22.44 -5.70
C ALA A 112 17.62 -22.78 -6.25
N GLY A 113 16.67 -21.85 -6.13
CA GLY A 113 15.28 -22.06 -6.53
C GLY A 113 14.41 -22.79 -5.49
N SER A 114 14.97 -23.34 -4.41
CA SER A 114 14.19 -23.88 -3.28
C SER A 114 13.88 -22.80 -2.24
N ALA A 115 12.97 -23.11 -1.31
CA ALA A 115 12.75 -22.29 -0.12
C ALA A 115 14.06 -22.01 0.64
N TYR A 116 14.10 -20.87 1.31
CA TYR A 116 15.20 -20.46 2.17
C TYR A 116 15.50 -21.52 3.24
N SER A 117 16.77 -21.90 3.35
CA SER A 117 17.22 -22.98 4.24
C SER A 117 18.23 -22.52 5.31
N GLY A 118 18.29 -21.21 5.59
CA GLY A 118 19.18 -20.65 6.59
C GLY A 118 20.49 -20.07 6.01
N LEU A 119 21.44 -19.85 6.91
CA LEU A 119 22.78 -19.35 6.61
C LEU A 119 23.82 -20.38 7.06
N THR A 120 24.86 -20.57 6.25
CA THR A 120 26.04 -21.35 6.60
C THR A 120 27.23 -20.40 6.79
N GLU A 121 27.95 -20.56 7.89
CA GLU A 121 29.18 -19.81 8.11
C GLU A 121 30.24 -20.25 7.10
N VAL A 122 30.89 -19.28 6.46
CA VAL A 122 31.96 -19.54 5.49
C VAL A 122 33.32 -19.36 6.14
N ARG A 123 33.53 -18.22 6.81
CA ARG A 123 34.81 -17.88 7.46
C ARG A 123 34.67 -16.75 8.47
N THR A 124 35.69 -16.65 9.31
CA THR A 124 36.00 -15.44 10.10
C THR A 124 36.87 -14.49 9.26
N LEU A 125 36.59 -13.19 9.37
CA LEU A 125 37.26 -12.08 8.68
C LEU A 125 38.31 -11.45 9.59
N ALA A 126 39.13 -10.57 9.02
CA ALA A 126 40.25 -9.95 9.73
C ALA A 126 39.81 -9.08 10.91
N ALA A 127 38.66 -8.41 10.78
CA ALA A 127 38.08 -7.53 11.79
C ALA A 127 36.57 -7.39 11.56
N THR A 128 35.90 -6.66 12.44
CA THR A 128 34.50 -6.29 12.30
C THR A 128 34.31 -5.34 11.12
N VAL A 129 33.39 -5.69 10.22
CA VAL A 129 33.03 -4.85 9.08
C VAL A 129 32.14 -3.70 9.54
N VAL A 130 32.47 -2.49 9.09
CA VAL A 130 31.74 -1.25 9.41
C VAL A 130 31.04 -0.66 8.19
N ASP A 131 31.47 -1.03 6.99
CA ASP A 131 30.81 -0.72 5.72
C ASP A 131 31.26 -1.70 4.62
N ALA A 132 30.42 -1.93 3.61
CA ALA A 132 30.77 -2.79 2.50
C ALA A 132 30.05 -2.41 1.21
N CYS A 133 30.71 -2.69 0.08
CA CYS A 133 30.16 -2.43 -1.24
C CYS A 133 30.66 -3.46 -2.25
N GLN A 134 29.77 -3.90 -3.14
CA GLN A 134 30.12 -4.83 -4.22
C GLN A 134 30.69 -4.08 -5.43
N MET A 135 31.89 -4.48 -5.87
CA MET A 135 32.55 -4.04 -7.10
C MET A 135 32.76 -5.26 -8.02
N GLY A 136 31.91 -5.39 -9.04
CA GLY A 136 31.92 -6.54 -9.93
C GLY A 136 31.65 -7.84 -9.16
N THR A 137 32.56 -8.81 -9.24
CA THR A 137 32.48 -10.08 -8.50
C THR A 137 33.07 -10.00 -7.09
N ARG A 138 33.53 -8.84 -6.63
CA ARG A 138 34.16 -8.68 -5.32
C ARG A 138 33.28 -7.90 -4.37
N LEU A 139 33.12 -8.40 -3.15
CA LEU A 139 32.57 -7.63 -2.04
C LEU A 139 33.72 -6.99 -1.26
N LEU A 140 33.83 -5.66 -1.34
CA LEU A 140 34.85 -4.89 -0.64
C LEU A 140 34.36 -4.57 0.79
N LEU A 141 35.25 -4.69 1.77
CA LEU A 141 34.93 -4.62 3.19
C LEU A 141 35.80 -3.57 3.89
N ALA A 142 35.17 -2.56 4.48
CA ALA A 142 35.80 -1.58 5.34
C ALA A 142 35.71 -2.02 6.81
N HIS A 143 36.80 -1.87 7.57
CA HIS A 143 36.92 -2.33 8.96
C HIS A 143 37.16 -1.20 9.97
N GLY A 144 36.92 0.04 9.57
CA GLY A 144 37.25 1.21 10.38
C GLY A 144 38.76 1.31 10.57
N THR A 145 39.21 1.51 11.81
CA THR A 145 40.63 1.58 12.18
C THR A 145 41.26 0.21 12.46
N ALA A 146 40.47 -0.86 12.54
CA ALA A 146 40.93 -2.16 13.03
C ALA A 146 41.73 -2.96 12.00
N ALA A 147 41.45 -2.77 10.70
CA ALA A 147 42.18 -3.43 9.62
C ALA A 147 42.09 -2.63 8.31
N GLN A 148 43.04 -2.88 7.41
CA GLN A 148 42.98 -2.38 6.03
C GLN A 148 41.78 -2.97 5.29
N VAL A 149 41.30 -2.27 4.25
CA VAL A 149 40.20 -2.75 3.40
C VAL A 149 40.53 -4.12 2.83
N SER A 150 39.60 -5.06 2.98
CA SER A 150 39.71 -6.41 2.45
C SER A 150 38.64 -6.67 1.38
N ALA A 151 38.77 -7.78 0.66
CA ALA A 151 37.82 -8.17 -0.37
C ALA A 151 37.51 -9.66 -0.28
N ILE A 152 36.25 -10.00 -0.56
CA ILE A 152 35.81 -11.38 -0.84
C ILE A 152 35.57 -11.47 -2.33
N ASP A 153 36.24 -12.40 -3.02
CA ASP A 153 35.84 -12.80 -4.36
C ASP A 153 34.62 -13.72 -4.26
N LEU A 154 33.47 -13.27 -4.77
CA LEU A 154 32.19 -13.96 -4.64
C LEU A 154 32.08 -15.19 -5.56
N VAL A 155 32.94 -15.30 -6.57
CA VAL A 155 32.97 -16.44 -7.50
C VAL A 155 33.97 -17.47 -7.04
N ALA A 156 35.21 -17.05 -6.77
CA ALA A 156 36.26 -17.95 -6.30
C ALA A 156 36.10 -18.29 -4.81
N ASN A 157 35.26 -17.55 -4.08
CA ASN A 157 35.12 -17.61 -2.63
C ASN A 157 36.50 -17.52 -1.92
N THR A 158 37.32 -16.57 -2.36
CA THR A 158 38.62 -16.28 -1.74
C THR A 158 38.54 -14.98 -0.95
N TYR A 159 39.35 -14.88 0.10
CA TYR A 159 39.41 -13.71 0.97
C TYR A 159 40.80 -13.08 0.89
N THR A 160 40.86 -11.80 0.56
CA THR A 160 42.11 -11.03 0.41
C THR A 160 42.13 -9.90 1.44
N THR A 161 43.05 -9.98 2.39
CA THR A 161 43.35 -8.88 3.32
C THR A 161 44.23 -7.82 2.64
N GLY A 162 44.11 -6.56 3.05
CA GLY A 162 44.90 -5.47 2.48
C GLY A 162 44.68 -5.28 0.98
N PHE A 163 43.47 -5.56 0.48
CA PHE A 163 43.10 -5.39 -0.92
C PHE A 163 43.33 -3.95 -1.37
N TYR A 164 42.97 -2.99 -0.52
CA TYR A 164 43.55 -1.64 -0.55
C TYR A 164 44.32 -1.41 0.74
N GLN A 165 45.55 -0.91 0.63
CA GLN A 165 46.47 -0.72 1.76
C GLN A 165 46.14 0.55 2.55
N ASN A 166 44.87 0.70 2.94
CA ASN A 166 44.37 1.82 3.73
C ASN A 166 43.20 1.37 4.61
N THR A 167 43.03 2.04 5.73
CA THR A 167 41.90 1.88 6.64
C THR A 167 40.77 2.82 6.23
N ALA A 168 39.54 2.33 6.20
CA ALA A 168 38.39 3.10 5.75
C ALA A 168 37.20 2.94 6.69
N LYS A 169 36.45 4.02 6.88
CA LYS A 169 35.16 4.00 7.60
C LYS A 169 33.96 3.84 6.68
N LEU A 170 34.11 4.20 5.41
CA LEU A 170 33.07 4.15 4.39
C LEU A 170 33.67 3.70 3.05
N ILE A 171 32.89 2.96 2.26
CA ILE A 171 33.31 2.45 0.96
C ILE A 171 32.19 2.45 -0.08
N ALA A 172 32.50 2.95 -1.27
CA ALA A 172 31.62 2.86 -2.44
C ALA A 172 32.43 2.52 -3.70
N THR A 173 31.74 2.30 -4.81
CA THR A 173 32.36 2.02 -6.12
C THR A 173 31.52 2.58 -7.26
N ASP A 174 32.22 3.01 -8.32
CA ASP A 174 31.59 3.37 -9.60
C ASP A 174 31.57 2.20 -10.59
N GLY A 175 31.87 0.98 -10.10
CA GLY A 175 32.02 -0.26 -10.86
C GLY A 175 33.44 -0.52 -11.37
N GLN A 176 34.34 0.48 -11.35
CA GLN A 176 35.70 0.38 -11.88
C GLN A 176 36.77 0.57 -10.79
N ALA A 177 36.49 1.41 -9.79
CA ALA A 177 37.39 1.71 -8.70
C ALA A 177 36.66 1.68 -7.35
N GLY A 178 37.41 1.47 -6.27
CA GLY A 178 36.92 1.65 -4.90
C GLY A 178 37.15 3.09 -4.46
N TYR A 179 36.18 3.68 -3.77
CA TYR A 179 36.23 5.02 -3.20
C TYR A 179 36.12 4.90 -1.69
N LEU A 180 37.14 5.37 -0.99
CA LEU A 180 37.28 5.19 0.46
C LEU A 180 37.22 6.54 1.16
N VAL A 181 36.47 6.60 2.26
CA VAL A 181 36.66 7.67 3.24
C VAL A 181 37.63 7.15 4.31
N PRO A 182 38.84 7.73 4.41
CA PRO A 182 39.87 7.23 5.31
C PRO A 182 39.48 7.42 6.78
N THR A 183 40.11 6.65 7.66
CA THR A 183 39.95 6.82 9.12
C THR A 183 41.00 7.71 9.78
N ALA A 184 41.98 8.19 9.00
CA ALA A 184 43.02 9.08 9.48
C ALA A 184 42.42 10.42 9.96
N ALA A 185 42.85 10.88 11.13
CA ALA A 185 42.36 12.12 11.72
C ALA A 185 42.56 13.31 10.76
N GLY A 186 41.52 14.14 10.60
CA GLY A 186 41.54 15.31 9.73
C GLY A 186 41.45 15.00 8.23
N GLN A 187 41.07 13.79 7.85
CA GLN A 187 40.85 13.40 6.44
C GLN A 187 39.40 13.01 6.11
N ASP A 188 38.46 13.38 6.98
CA ASP A 188 37.05 13.01 6.85
C ASP A 188 36.37 13.67 5.66
N ASP A 189 36.95 14.75 5.13
CA ASP A 189 36.54 15.50 3.94
C ASP A 189 37.12 14.95 2.63
N ARG A 190 37.88 13.84 2.70
CA ARG A 190 38.56 13.25 1.55
C ARG A 190 37.85 11.99 1.07
N LEU A 191 37.86 11.82 -0.26
CA LEU A 191 37.49 10.58 -0.92
C LEU A 191 38.69 10.05 -1.70
N LEU A 192 39.23 8.91 -1.28
CA LEU A 192 40.39 8.28 -1.92
C LEU A 192 39.93 7.27 -2.96
N ARG A 193 40.23 7.52 -4.22
CA ARG A 193 39.91 6.61 -5.33
C ARG A 193 41.05 5.64 -5.56
N TYR A 194 40.81 4.34 -5.38
CA TYR A 194 41.77 3.26 -5.59
C TYR A 194 41.49 2.47 -6.86
N THR A 195 42.49 2.37 -7.74
CA THR A 195 42.47 1.47 -8.92
C THR A 195 43.40 0.28 -8.78
N ALA A 196 44.26 0.28 -7.76
CA ALA A 196 45.18 -0.81 -7.40
C ALA A 196 45.42 -0.78 -5.88
N ALA A 197 46.12 -1.77 -5.33
CA ALA A 197 46.27 -1.91 -3.87
C ALA A 197 46.88 -0.68 -3.17
N THR A 198 47.83 0.00 -3.80
CA THR A 198 48.59 1.13 -3.23
C THR A 198 48.43 2.45 -4.00
N SER A 199 47.84 2.42 -5.19
CA SER A 199 47.68 3.61 -6.02
C SER A 199 46.31 4.24 -5.77
N SER A 200 46.32 5.46 -5.24
CA SER A 200 45.09 6.23 -5.03
C SER A 200 45.20 7.68 -5.48
N THR A 201 44.09 8.22 -5.94
CA THR A 201 43.91 9.66 -6.20
C THR A 201 43.05 10.24 -5.10
N THR A 202 43.50 11.35 -4.50
CA THR A 202 42.72 12.05 -3.47
C THR A 202 41.77 13.05 -4.13
N LEU A 203 40.49 12.97 -3.77
CA LEU A 203 39.47 13.95 -4.11
C LEU A 203 39.09 14.69 -2.83
N LEU A 204 39.20 16.02 -2.85
CA LEU A 204 38.79 16.88 -1.73
C LEU A 204 37.33 17.29 -1.92
N LEU A 205 36.54 17.17 -0.85
CA LEU A 205 35.14 17.60 -0.79
C LEU A 205 35.01 18.82 0.13
N ASP A 206 33.81 19.39 0.23
CA ASP A 206 33.56 20.63 0.97
C ASP A 206 33.58 20.45 2.51
N ALA A 207 33.19 19.27 2.99
CA ALA A 207 33.00 19.00 4.40
C ALA A 207 33.16 17.50 4.69
N PRO A 208 33.27 17.10 5.98
CA PRO A 208 33.31 15.70 6.37
C PRO A 208 32.19 14.85 5.75
N VAL A 209 32.57 13.73 5.16
CA VAL A 209 31.67 12.77 4.53
C VAL A 209 30.94 11.97 5.60
N ARG A 210 29.60 12.00 5.55
CA ARG A 210 28.70 11.25 6.42
C ARG A 210 28.40 9.86 5.87
N ARG A 211 28.09 9.77 4.57
CA ARG A 211 27.83 8.52 3.86
C ARG A 211 28.26 8.57 2.41
N VAL A 212 28.49 7.39 1.87
CA VAL A 212 28.73 7.16 0.45
C VAL A 212 27.78 6.07 -0.06
N ALA A 213 27.41 6.14 -1.34
CA ALA A 213 26.59 5.13 -1.98
C ALA A 213 26.99 4.94 -3.44
N SER A 214 26.92 3.70 -3.90
CA SER A 214 27.08 3.35 -5.31
C SER A 214 25.71 3.32 -5.98
N HIS A 215 25.46 4.19 -6.95
CA HIS A 215 24.16 4.21 -7.64
C HIS A 215 24.28 4.76 -9.06
N ALA A 216 23.59 4.11 -10.00
CA ALA A 216 23.58 4.45 -11.42
C ALA A 216 24.98 4.57 -12.05
N GLY A 217 25.95 3.79 -11.57
CA GLY A 217 27.34 3.82 -12.04
C GLY A 217 28.17 5.00 -11.50
N PHE A 218 27.65 5.77 -10.54
CA PHE A 218 28.35 6.86 -9.86
C PHE A 218 28.56 6.52 -8.39
N VAL A 219 29.55 7.18 -7.79
CA VAL A 219 29.64 7.30 -6.34
C VAL A 219 28.99 8.60 -5.91
N TRP A 220 28.07 8.50 -4.96
CA TRP A 220 27.43 9.63 -4.33
C TRP A 220 27.99 9.81 -2.94
N ALA A 221 28.48 11.01 -2.62
CA ALA A 221 29.04 11.33 -1.32
C ALA A 221 28.18 12.41 -0.65
N LEU A 222 27.53 12.02 0.45
CA LEU A 222 26.80 12.92 1.33
C LEU A 222 27.77 13.51 2.34
N THR A 223 28.08 14.79 2.21
CA THR A 223 28.86 15.54 3.20
C THR A 223 27.92 16.22 4.20
N ARG A 224 28.48 16.90 5.20
CA ARG A 224 27.69 17.66 6.17
C ARG A 224 26.85 18.78 5.53
N THR A 225 27.20 19.26 4.35
CA THR A 225 26.65 20.48 3.74
C THR A 225 26.22 20.32 2.29
N ALA A 226 26.61 19.22 1.63
CA ALA A 226 26.36 19.01 0.22
C ALA A 226 26.20 17.54 -0.17
N LEU A 227 25.61 17.32 -1.34
CA LEU A 227 25.62 16.05 -2.03
C LEU A 227 26.53 16.15 -3.26
N TRP A 228 27.50 15.26 -3.36
CA TRP A 228 28.45 15.19 -4.47
C TRP A 228 28.20 13.96 -5.33
N ARG A 229 28.35 14.14 -6.64
CA ARG A 229 28.38 13.06 -7.63
C ARG A 229 29.80 12.88 -8.13
N VAL A 230 30.31 11.66 -8.10
CA VAL A 230 31.71 11.34 -8.42
C VAL A 230 31.78 10.24 -9.48
N LYS A 231 32.61 10.44 -10.50
CA LYS A 231 32.95 9.45 -11.52
C LYS A 231 34.39 9.59 -11.96
N GLY A 232 35.16 8.51 -11.88
CA GLY A 232 36.59 8.59 -12.15
C GLY A 232 37.26 9.62 -11.25
N THR A 233 38.02 10.54 -11.84
CA THR A 233 38.66 11.65 -11.12
C THR A 233 37.80 12.92 -11.10
N THR A 234 36.58 12.87 -11.63
CA THR A 234 35.70 14.03 -11.71
C THR A 234 34.75 14.06 -10.51
N THR A 235 34.71 15.21 -9.82
CA THR A 235 33.75 15.52 -8.76
C THR A 235 32.81 16.63 -9.24
N GLU A 236 31.51 16.42 -9.05
CA GLU A 236 30.47 17.40 -9.34
C GLU A 236 29.67 17.67 -8.06
N LEU A 237 29.62 18.94 -7.65
CA LEU A 237 28.68 19.39 -6.63
C LEU A 237 27.26 19.29 -7.20
N TRP A 238 26.45 18.39 -6.66
CA TRP A 238 25.09 18.20 -7.14
C TRP A 238 24.19 19.33 -6.60
N PHE A 239 24.12 19.49 -5.27
CA PHE A 239 23.48 20.63 -4.61
C PHE A 239 23.97 20.76 -3.16
N THR A 240 23.75 21.94 -2.57
CA THR A 240 24.01 22.23 -1.16
C THR A 240 22.72 22.26 -0.34
N PHE A 241 22.84 22.07 0.97
CA PHE A 241 21.72 22.11 1.91
C PHE A 241 22.18 22.63 3.28
N SER A 242 21.22 22.89 4.18
CA SER A 242 21.53 23.34 5.54
C SER A 242 22.34 22.27 6.29
N PRO A 243 23.37 22.64 7.07
CA PRO A 243 24.25 21.66 7.70
C PRO A 243 23.50 20.58 8.46
N LEU A 244 23.92 19.32 8.31
CA LEU A 244 23.40 18.20 9.08
C LEU A 244 23.83 18.35 10.54
N LEU A 245 22.86 18.34 11.44
CA LEU A 245 23.05 18.64 12.86
C LEU A 245 22.77 17.43 13.75
N ALA A 246 21.80 16.57 13.39
CA ALA A 246 21.52 15.37 14.17
C ALA A 246 22.60 14.31 13.93
N ASP A 247 22.89 13.50 14.94
CA ASP A 247 23.90 12.45 14.84
C ASP A 247 23.50 11.35 13.85
N ASP A 248 22.20 11.12 13.69
CA ASP A 248 21.63 10.17 12.75
C ASP A 248 21.28 10.79 11.38
N ASP A 249 21.51 12.08 11.16
CA ASP A 249 21.37 12.68 9.83
C ASP A 249 22.35 12.00 8.86
N GLY A 250 21.81 11.49 7.75
CA GLY A 250 22.56 10.65 6.84
C GLY A 250 22.86 9.27 7.40
N ALA A 251 22.07 8.72 8.34
CA ALA A 251 22.30 7.37 8.88
C ALA A 251 22.44 6.30 7.79
N PHE A 252 21.70 6.45 6.68
CA PHE A 252 21.86 5.69 5.45
C PHE A 252 21.88 6.60 4.22
N LEU A 253 22.46 6.10 3.12
CA LEU A 253 22.30 6.65 1.78
C LEU A 253 22.12 5.47 0.81
N VAL A 254 20.95 5.35 0.21
CA VAL A 254 20.59 4.20 -0.62
C VAL A 254 20.04 4.67 -1.95
N GLY A 255 20.58 4.12 -3.04
CA GLY A 255 20.00 4.30 -4.36
C GLY A 255 18.87 3.32 -4.61
N HIS A 256 17.73 3.81 -5.08
CA HIS A 256 16.57 2.98 -5.45
C HIS A 256 15.82 3.61 -6.63
N GLY A 257 15.63 2.84 -7.70
CA GLY A 257 15.06 3.36 -8.95
C GLY A 257 15.93 4.48 -9.54
N THR A 258 15.36 5.67 -9.64
CA THR A 258 15.99 6.86 -10.23
C THR A 258 16.39 7.93 -9.19
N ALA A 259 16.43 7.55 -7.92
CA ALA A 259 16.66 8.48 -6.83
C ALA A 259 17.57 7.90 -5.75
N LEU A 260 18.11 8.81 -4.94
CA LEU A 260 18.75 8.52 -3.67
C LEU A 260 17.80 8.79 -2.53
N TYR A 261 17.89 7.97 -1.50
CA TYR A 261 17.12 8.10 -0.27
C TYR A 261 18.05 8.18 0.92
N THR A 262 17.70 9.03 1.88
CA THR A 262 18.46 9.21 3.11
C THR A 262 17.53 9.65 4.25
N TRP A 263 18.03 9.58 5.48
CA TRP A 263 17.34 10.06 6.67
C TRP A 263 17.86 11.44 7.04
N LEU A 264 16.96 12.43 7.14
CA LEU A 264 17.31 13.79 7.54
C LEU A 264 16.22 14.35 8.44
N ALA A 265 16.60 14.99 9.53
CA ALA A 265 15.69 15.70 10.44
C ALA A 265 14.46 14.87 10.85
N GLY A 266 14.66 13.58 11.17
CA GLY A 266 13.57 12.70 11.60
C GLY A 266 12.66 12.19 10.47
N GLN A 267 13.07 12.28 9.21
CA GLN A 267 12.24 11.88 8.06
C GLN A 267 13.05 11.29 6.89
N VAL A 268 12.44 10.36 6.15
CA VAL A 268 13.00 9.89 4.87
C VAL A 268 12.85 10.96 3.78
N HIS A 269 14.00 11.32 3.21
CA HIS A 269 14.13 12.25 2.09
C HIS A 269 14.60 11.55 0.83
N ARG A 270 14.21 12.13 -0.31
CA ARG A 270 14.55 11.69 -1.66
C ARG A 270 15.26 12.81 -2.41
N ALA A 271 16.28 12.45 -3.18
CA ALA A 271 16.88 13.33 -4.18
C ALA A 271 16.90 12.60 -5.52
N ASP A 272 16.29 13.21 -6.54
CA ASP A 272 16.34 12.70 -7.90
C ASP A 272 17.78 12.71 -8.42
N THR A 273 18.20 11.59 -9.01
CA THR A 273 19.50 11.48 -9.67
C THR A 273 19.41 11.73 -11.17
N VAL A 274 18.18 11.79 -11.68
CA VAL A 274 17.85 12.11 -13.07
C VAL A 274 16.89 13.31 -13.10
N GLY A 275 17.21 14.33 -13.90
CA GLY A 275 16.37 15.52 -14.02
C GLY A 275 17.05 16.83 -13.61
N THR A 276 16.27 17.92 -13.62
CA THR A 276 16.74 19.29 -13.38
C THR A 276 16.47 19.79 -11.96
N VAL A 277 15.49 19.20 -11.26
CA VAL A 277 15.19 19.55 -9.87
C VAL A 277 16.23 18.91 -8.96
N ARG A 278 16.95 19.74 -8.22
CA ARG A 278 18.00 19.30 -7.29
C ARG A 278 17.63 19.72 -5.88
N GLY A 279 17.81 18.81 -4.93
CA GLY A 279 17.51 19.05 -3.52
C GLY A 279 16.92 17.82 -2.84
N TRP A 280 16.94 17.84 -1.50
CA TRP A 280 16.24 16.86 -0.69
C TRP A 280 14.75 17.21 -0.62
N MET A 281 13.91 16.24 -0.95
CA MET A 281 12.46 16.33 -0.85
C MET A 281 11.98 15.33 0.21
N PRO A 282 11.23 15.77 1.24
CA PRO A 282 10.61 14.84 2.17
C PRO A 282 9.60 13.98 1.41
N THR A 283 9.73 12.66 1.49
CA THR A 283 8.90 11.71 0.72
C THR A 283 8.27 10.63 1.58
N GLY A 284 8.91 10.28 2.69
CA GLY A 284 8.58 9.06 3.44
C GLY A 284 8.37 9.29 4.93
N PRO A 285 8.15 8.20 5.68
CA PRO A 285 7.73 8.22 7.08
C PRO A 285 8.63 9.05 7.97
N ARG A 286 8.01 9.67 8.99
CA ARG A 286 8.67 10.44 10.04
C ARG A 286 8.87 9.57 11.27
N GLY A 287 9.89 9.86 12.06
CA GLY A 287 10.21 9.12 13.26
C GLY A 287 11.28 9.79 14.11
N LEU A 288 11.64 9.14 15.22
CA LEU A 288 12.64 9.62 16.17
C LEU A 288 14.06 9.17 15.81
N ALA A 289 14.17 8.01 15.17
CA ALA A 289 15.44 7.39 14.82
C ALA A 289 15.25 6.40 13.65
N THR A 290 16.35 6.00 13.02
CA THR A 290 16.38 4.96 11.98
C THR A 290 17.47 3.92 12.25
N ARG A 291 17.24 2.68 11.80
CA ARG A 291 18.23 1.60 11.78
C ARG A 291 18.67 1.19 10.38
N GLY A 292 18.54 2.13 9.45
CA GLY A 292 18.99 1.98 8.08
C GLY A 292 17.89 1.58 7.11
N ALA A 293 18.32 1.44 5.86
CA ALA A 293 17.47 1.15 4.73
C ALA A 293 18.20 0.26 3.72
N VAL A 294 17.44 -0.42 2.87
CA VAL A 294 18.00 -1.21 1.75
C VAL A 294 17.04 -1.28 0.59
N SER A 295 17.57 -1.33 -0.64
CA SER A 295 16.79 -1.68 -1.82
C SER A 295 16.82 -3.19 -2.02
N ALA A 296 15.67 -3.87 -1.88
CA ALA A 296 15.54 -5.31 -1.99
C ALA A 296 14.18 -5.71 -2.59
N GLY A 297 14.17 -6.72 -3.46
CA GLY A 297 12.93 -7.25 -4.06
C GLY A 297 12.13 -6.24 -4.87
N GLY A 298 12.76 -5.20 -5.41
CA GLY A 298 12.07 -4.12 -6.14
C GLY A 298 11.46 -3.03 -5.25
N PHE A 299 11.75 -3.04 -3.95
CA PHE A 299 11.29 -2.04 -3.00
C PHE A 299 12.45 -1.43 -2.21
N LEU A 300 12.29 -0.19 -1.76
CA LEU A 300 13.09 0.41 -0.70
C LEU A 300 12.46 0.10 0.65
N TRP A 301 13.23 -0.52 1.54
CA TRP A 301 12.83 -0.86 2.91
C TRP A 301 13.52 0.07 3.89
N VAL A 302 12.79 0.57 4.88
CA VAL A 302 13.32 1.47 5.92
C VAL A 302 12.85 1.00 7.29
N VAL A 303 13.78 0.92 8.23
CA VAL A 303 13.47 0.68 9.65
C VAL A 303 13.58 2.00 10.41
N LEU A 304 12.52 2.38 11.11
CA LEU A 304 12.47 3.61 11.90
C LEU A 304 11.67 3.43 13.19
N GLN A 305 11.91 4.32 14.14
CA GLN A 305 11.12 4.42 15.36
C GLN A 305 10.05 5.49 15.18
N ASP A 306 8.78 5.13 15.29
CA ASP A 306 7.68 6.07 15.16
C ASP A 306 7.70 7.12 16.27
N ALA A 307 7.37 8.36 15.91
CA ALA A 307 7.40 9.48 16.84
C ALA A 307 6.20 9.54 17.79
N GLN A 308 5.09 8.87 17.46
CA GLN A 308 3.88 8.88 18.29
C GLN A 308 3.84 7.69 19.24
N SER A 309 4.06 6.49 18.71
CA SER A 309 3.99 5.25 19.49
C SER A 309 5.31 4.87 20.15
N GLY A 310 6.44 5.43 19.68
CA GLY A 310 7.78 5.01 20.10
C GLY A 310 8.17 3.60 19.63
N ARG A 311 7.32 2.95 18.83
CA ARG A 311 7.53 1.59 18.34
C ARG A 311 8.44 1.58 17.13
N TRP A 312 9.20 0.49 16.99
CA TRP A 312 9.97 0.25 15.78
C TRP A 312 9.06 -0.26 14.67
N GLN A 313 9.23 0.28 13.47
CA GLN A 313 8.41 -0.01 12.31
C GLN A 313 9.27 -0.33 11.09
N LEU A 314 8.80 -1.26 10.27
CA LEU A 314 9.33 -1.55 8.95
C LEU A 314 8.41 -0.97 7.90
N TRP A 315 8.93 -0.03 7.14
CA TRP A 315 8.23 0.61 6.03
C TRP A 315 8.85 0.23 4.71
N THR A 316 8.05 0.29 3.65
CA THR A 316 8.53 0.00 2.32
C THR A 316 7.85 0.84 1.25
N THR A 317 8.56 1.18 0.19
CA THR A 317 8.00 1.86 -0.98
C THR A 317 8.54 1.21 -2.25
N PRO A 318 7.71 1.04 -3.30
CA PRO A 318 8.22 0.67 -4.63
C PRO A 318 9.06 1.79 -5.25
N GLY A 319 9.06 2.98 -4.64
CA GLY A 319 9.68 4.19 -5.17
C GLY A 319 9.04 4.64 -6.47
N THR A 320 9.47 5.81 -6.94
CA THR A 320 9.17 6.23 -8.31
C THR A 320 10.11 5.49 -9.27
N LEU A 321 9.71 4.29 -9.73
CA LEU A 321 10.28 3.69 -10.93
C LEU A 321 9.86 4.58 -12.10
N ALA A 322 10.79 4.95 -12.98
CA ALA A 322 10.55 5.88 -14.08
C ALA A 322 9.30 5.46 -14.88
N THR A 323 8.15 6.06 -14.55
CA THR A 323 7.00 6.05 -15.43
C THR A 323 7.41 6.88 -16.64
N VAL A 324 7.36 6.21 -17.78
CA VAL A 324 7.58 6.80 -19.09
C VAL A 324 6.72 8.06 -19.20
N GLN A 325 7.37 9.14 -19.65
CA GLN A 325 6.85 10.48 -19.95
C GLN A 325 6.76 11.47 -18.79
N GLY A 326 7.81 12.28 -18.69
CA GLY A 326 7.79 13.54 -17.99
C GLY A 326 6.71 14.44 -18.55
N LEU A 327 5.70 14.73 -17.73
CA LEU A 327 4.79 15.87 -17.83
C LEU A 327 3.90 15.90 -16.57
N VAL A 328 4.53 15.99 -15.40
CA VAL A 328 3.82 16.45 -14.19
C VAL A 328 4.57 17.65 -13.64
N MET A 329 4.43 18.78 -14.34
CA MET A 329 4.73 20.09 -13.80
C MET A 329 3.68 20.40 -12.72
N GLY A 330 4.07 20.40 -11.44
CA GLY A 330 3.31 21.11 -10.40
C GLY A 330 2.74 20.29 -9.24
N LYS A 331 2.92 18.97 -9.18
CA LYS A 331 2.63 18.20 -7.95
C LYS A 331 3.87 17.43 -7.51
N ARG A 332 4.19 17.51 -6.22
CA ARG A 332 5.19 16.63 -5.59
C ARG A 332 4.82 15.19 -5.99
N PRO A 333 5.74 14.35 -6.48
CA PRO A 333 5.46 12.93 -6.58
C PRO A 333 5.21 12.44 -5.16
N GLU A 334 3.94 12.24 -4.80
CA GLU A 334 3.57 11.60 -3.55
C GLU A 334 3.95 10.13 -3.70
N GLU A 335 5.08 9.75 -3.10
CA GLU A 335 5.47 8.35 -3.06
C GLU A 335 4.64 7.62 -2.02
N THR A 336 4.18 6.44 -2.41
CA THR A 336 3.33 5.63 -1.56
C THR A 336 4.21 4.73 -0.70
N TRP A 337 4.03 4.81 0.62
CA TRP A 337 4.76 4.05 1.63
C TRP A 337 3.83 3.09 2.34
N TYR A 338 4.19 1.81 2.45
CA TYR A 338 3.40 0.78 3.10
C TYR A 338 4.06 0.36 4.42
N LEU A 339 3.27 0.30 5.50
CA LEU A 339 3.73 -0.24 6.77
C LEU A 339 3.63 -1.77 6.74
N VAL A 340 4.78 -2.40 6.88
CA VAL A 340 4.93 -3.86 6.81
C VAL A 340 4.78 -4.48 8.18
N GLU A 341 5.51 -3.97 9.16
CA GLU A 341 5.58 -4.55 10.51
C GLU A 341 5.77 -3.46 11.55
N GLU A 342 5.27 -3.70 12.76
CA GLU A 342 5.51 -2.86 13.93
C GLU A 342 5.84 -3.74 15.15
N TRP A 343 6.81 -3.30 15.95
CA TRP A 343 7.27 -4.00 17.14
C TRP A 343 7.16 -3.12 18.39
N SER A 344 6.74 -3.73 19.49
CA SER A 344 6.66 -3.06 20.80
C SER A 344 7.99 -3.03 21.55
N ASP A 345 8.92 -3.92 21.20
CA ASP A 345 10.28 -3.98 21.71
C ASP A 345 11.26 -3.38 20.70
N ASP A 346 12.57 -3.52 20.95
CA ASP A 346 13.60 -3.17 19.98
C ASP A 346 13.53 -4.00 18.68
N GLY A 347 12.67 -5.01 18.54
CA GLY A 347 12.29 -5.59 17.26
C GLY A 347 13.44 -5.99 16.32
N TYR A 348 13.19 -5.87 15.02
CA TYR A 348 14.16 -6.11 13.96
C TYR A 348 14.78 -4.81 13.43
N ALA A 349 15.96 -4.93 12.84
CA ALA A 349 16.83 -3.85 12.44
C ALA A 349 17.75 -4.26 11.28
N TYR A 350 18.47 -3.28 10.75
CA TYR A 350 19.56 -3.47 9.79
C TYR A 350 19.16 -4.33 8.58
N PRO A 351 18.21 -3.83 7.76
CA PRO A 351 17.76 -4.55 6.58
C PRO A 351 18.92 -4.77 5.59
N VAL A 352 19.04 -5.98 5.06
CA VAL A 352 20.03 -6.33 4.03
C VAL A 352 19.38 -7.13 2.90
N ALA A 353 19.74 -6.81 1.66
CA ALA A 353 19.21 -7.49 0.48
C ALA A 353 19.84 -8.88 0.35
N ILE A 354 19.02 -9.92 0.23
CA ILE A 354 19.47 -11.31 0.05
C ILE A 354 18.80 -12.01 -1.14
N GLY A 355 18.10 -11.25 -1.98
CA GLY A 355 17.42 -11.74 -3.16
C GLY A 355 18.36 -12.39 -4.18
N GLY A 356 17.85 -13.40 -4.88
CA GLY A 356 18.51 -14.03 -6.03
C GLY A 356 18.59 -15.55 -5.95
N ARG A 357 18.97 -16.12 -4.80
CA ARG A 357 19.12 -17.57 -4.63
C ARG A 357 17.79 -18.28 -4.38
N HIS A 358 16.99 -17.75 -3.47
CA HIS A 358 15.73 -18.36 -3.02
C HIS A 358 14.55 -17.48 -3.44
N PRO A 359 13.49 -18.06 -4.03
CA PRO A 359 12.30 -17.32 -4.43
C PRO A 359 11.47 -16.78 -3.25
N ASP A 360 11.68 -17.23 -2.03
CA ASP A 360 10.97 -16.75 -0.83
C ASP A 360 11.80 -15.84 0.08
N ALA A 361 12.94 -15.34 -0.42
CA ALA A 361 13.81 -14.46 0.35
C ALA A 361 14.34 -13.30 -0.52
N ASP A 362 13.93 -12.09 -0.17
CA ASP A 362 14.42 -10.84 -0.76
C ASP A 362 15.22 -10.02 0.25
N LEU A 363 14.77 -10.04 1.50
CA LEU A 363 15.24 -9.21 2.59
C LEU A 363 15.61 -10.09 3.79
N LEU A 364 16.70 -9.76 4.46
CA LEU A 364 17.05 -10.27 5.77
C LEU A 364 17.09 -9.10 6.77
N LEU A 365 16.56 -9.32 7.96
CA LEU A 365 16.62 -8.38 9.08
C LEU A 365 17.25 -9.06 10.29
N SER A 366 18.10 -8.32 11.00
CA SER A 366 18.69 -8.77 12.26
C SER A 366 17.82 -8.33 13.43
N ARG A 367 17.66 -9.16 14.46
CA ARG A 367 16.99 -8.74 15.69
C ARG A 367 17.93 -7.94 16.58
N VAL A 368 17.39 -6.97 17.30
CA VAL A 368 18.14 -6.20 18.30
C VAL A 368 18.06 -6.90 19.65
N GLY A 369 19.18 -6.93 20.38
CA GLY A 369 19.27 -7.45 21.76
C GLY A 369 19.25 -8.98 21.90
N THR A 370 18.79 -9.73 20.90
CA THR A 370 18.79 -11.21 20.90
C THR A 370 19.21 -11.79 19.55
N ALA A 371 19.74 -13.02 19.56
CA ALA A 371 20.05 -13.73 18.34
C ALA A 371 18.74 -14.17 17.66
N GLY A 372 18.40 -13.51 16.55
CA GLY A 372 17.21 -13.82 15.77
C GLY A 372 17.25 -13.13 14.42
N LEU A 373 16.62 -13.74 13.42
CA LEU A 373 16.55 -13.21 12.06
C LEU A 373 15.10 -13.17 11.58
N ALA A 374 14.82 -12.31 10.62
CA ALA A 374 13.59 -12.36 9.84
C ALA A 374 13.89 -12.29 8.35
N ILE A 375 13.15 -13.07 7.58
CA ILE A 375 13.23 -13.11 6.11
C ILE A 375 11.96 -12.49 5.54
N GLY A 376 12.15 -11.51 4.67
CA GLY A 376 11.07 -10.87 3.92
C GLY A 376 11.02 -11.38 2.48
N GLN A 377 9.81 -11.63 1.97
CA GLN A 377 9.55 -11.83 0.55
C GLN A 377 8.64 -10.71 0.05
N ALA A 378 9.17 -9.87 -0.83
CA ALA A 378 8.50 -8.67 -1.32
C ALA A 378 7.49 -9.00 -2.43
N VAL A 379 7.89 -9.90 -3.33
CA VAL A 379 7.19 -10.18 -4.60
C VAL A 379 6.81 -11.65 -4.67
N SER A 380 5.59 -11.91 -5.13
CA SER A 380 5.10 -13.26 -5.38
C SER A 380 5.91 -13.95 -6.49
N ARG A 381 6.24 -15.22 -6.29
CA ARG A 381 6.94 -16.07 -7.26
C ARG A 381 6.24 -17.44 -7.37
N PRO A 382 6.43 -18.21 -8.46
CA PRO A 382 5.79 -19.52 -8.60
C PRO A 382 6.07 -20.43 -7.39
N GLY A 383 5.01 -20.96 -6.76
CA GLY A 383 5.09 -21.79 -5.54
C GLY A 383 5.35 -21.02 -4.24
N PHE A 384 5.62 -19.71 -4.31
CA PHE A 384 5.94 -18.85 -3.17
C PHE A 384 5.12 -17.56 -3.25
N PRO A 385 3.89 -17.56 -2.73
CA PRO A 385 2.94 -16.47 -2.99
C PRO A 385 3.30 -15.16 -2.26
N GLY A 386 4.28 -15.15 -1.35
CA GLY A 386 4.73 -13.94 -0.67
C GLY A 386 3.68 -13.33 0.27
N LEU A 387 2.73 -14.14 0.73
CA LEU A 387 1.64 -13.71 1.60
C LEU A 387 2.03 -13.81 3.08
N ARG A 388 1.51 -12.87 3.86
CA ARG A 388 1.57 -12.88 5.32
C ARG A 388 0.35 -13.63 5.88
N SER A 389 0.48 -14.25 7.05
CA SER A 389 -0.59 -15.02 7.69
C SER A 389 -1.82 -14.18 8.10
N GLY A 390 -1.64 -12.87 8.25
CA GLY A 390 -2.70 -11.91 8.49
C GLY A 390 -2.25 -10.49 8.20
N TYR A 391 -3.23 -9.59 8.08
CA TYR A 391 -3.02 -8.17 7.81
C TYR A 391 -4.20 -7.34 8.33
N SER A 392 -4.01 -6.03 8.43
CA SER A 392 -5.10 -5.11 8.71
C SER A 392 -5.07 -3.88 7.81
N VAL A 393 -6.25 -3.33 7.53
CA VAL A 393 -6.43 -2.06 6.83
C VAL A 393 -7.37 -1.20 7.66
N THR A 394 -6.95 0.02 7.96
CA THR A 394 -7.65 0.99 8.79
C THR A 394 -7.98 2.22 7.96
N SER A 395 -9.21 2.71 8.01
CA SER A 395 -9.61 3.95 7.36
C SER A 395 -9.04 5.15 8.11
N GLY A 396 -9.01 6.30 7.44
CA GLY A 396 -8.94 7.59 8.12
C GLY A 396 -10.19 7.84 8.97
N LEU A 397 -10.22 9.00 9.62
CA LEU A 397 -11.37 9.44 10.40
C LEU A 397 -12.55 9.75 9.47
N ALA A 398 -13.61 8.97 9.53
CA ALA A 398 -14.91 9.41 9.05
C ALA A 398 -15.40 10.47 10.04
N THR A 399 -15.41 11.74 9.65
CA THR A 399 -15.80 12.85 10.54
C THR A 399 -17.16 13.40 10.17
N ALA A 400 -17.90 13.86 11.17
CA ALA A 400 -19.00 14.79 11.00
C ALA A 400 -18.46 16.21 11.29
N LEU A 401 -18.39 17.09 10.29
CA LEU A 401 -18.12 18.51 10.43
C LEU A 401 -19.41 19.36 10.46
N PRO A 402 -19.48 20.41 11.28
CA PRO A 402 -18.60 20.65 12.41
C PRO A 402 -18.74 19.51 13.43
N ALA A 403 -17.78 19.38 14.35
CA ALA A 403 -17.53 18.27 15.30
C ALA A 403 -18.69 17.92 16.29
N ALA A 404 -19.92 17.97 15.83
CA ALA A 404 -21.11 17.47 16.49
C ALA A 404 -21.05 15.94 16.50
N ARG A 405 -21.48 15.36 17.61
CA ARG A 405 -21.70 13.92 17.66
C ARG A 405 -22.84 13.57 16.71
N VAL A 406 -22.61 12.55 15.89
CA VAL A 406 -23.63 11.97 15.03
C VAL A 406 -23.84 10.51 15.42
N PRO A 407 -25.07 10.00 15.29
CA PRO A 407 -25.36 8.57 15.44
C PRO A 407 -24.75 7.80 14.27
N TRP A 408 -23.73 7.01 14.55
CA TRP A 408 -23.23 5.97 13.66
C TRP A 408 -24.08 4.71 13.84
N LEU A 409 -24.51 4.12 12.72
CA LEU A 409 -25.39 2.95 12.67
C LEU A 409 -24.63 1.64 12.43
N GLY A 410 -23.40 1.72 11.93
CA GLY A 410 -22.61 0.53 11.65
C GLY A 410 -21.33 0.83 10.89
N VAL A 411 -20.61 -0.23 10.57
CA VAL A 411 -19.36 -0.21 9.79
C VAL A 411 -19.31 -1.37 8.81
N GLY A 412 -18.48 -1.27 7.78
CA GLY A 412 -18.27 -2.38 6.87
C GLY A 412 -16.98 -2.32 6.05
N ALA A 413 -16.71 -3.43 5.38
CA ALA A 413 -15.59 -3.61 4.46
C ALA A 413 -16.01 -4.43 3.24
N ALA A 414 -15.43 -4.10 2.08
CA ALA A 414 -15.61 -4.81 0.84
C ALA A 414 -14.33 -5.57 0.52
N LEU A 415 -14.48 -6.88 0.33
CA LEU A 415 -13.42 -7.82 0.03
C LEU A 415 -13.68 -8.42 -1.35
N THR A 416 -12.65 -8.54 -2.18
CA THR A 416 -12.77 -9.18 -3.49
C THR A 416 -11.51 -9.95 -3.84
N TRP A 417 -11.62 -10.94 -4.72
CA TRP A 417 -10.46 -11.67 -5.23
C TRP A 417 -10.65 -12.04 -6.70
N LEU A 418 -9.55 -12.08 -7.44
CA LEU A 418 -9.50 -12.56 -8.82
C LEU A 418 -8.88 -13.96 -8.83
N GLY A 419 -9.52 -14.87 -9.57
CA GLY A 419 -9.11 -16.27 -9.63
C GLY A 419 -9.59 -17.08 -8.42
N ASP A 420 -9.16 -18.33 -8.36
CA ASP A 420 -9.58 -19.28 -7.34
C ASP A 420 -9.24 -18.71 -5.96
N GLY A 421 -10.25 -18.39 -5.16
CA GLY A 421 -10.12 -17.86 -3.80
C GLY A 421 -9.61 -18.90 -2.80
N GLY A 422 -8.56 -19.62 -3.21
CA GLY A 422 -8.01 -20.83 -2.62
C GLY A 422 -9.03 -21.91 -2.27
N THR A 423 -8.52 -23.03 -1.76
CA THR A 423 -9.35 -24.13 -1.25
C THR A 423 -9.68 -23.96 0.23
N SER A 424 -9.04 -23.03 0.95
CA SER A 424 -9.19 -22.83 2.40
C SER A 424 -9.85 -21.49 2.68
N ALA A 425 -10.87 -21.44 3.55
CA ALA A 425 -11.45 -20.16 3.96
C ALA A 425 -10.46 -19.35 4.82
N VAL A 426 -10.41 -18.03 4.61
CA VAL A 426 -9.72 -17.10 5.51
C VAL A 426 -10.72 -16.52 6.51
N GLN A 427 -10.24 -15.98 7.62
CA GLN A 427 -11.08 -15.32 8.61
C GLN A 427 -10.94 -13.81 8.49
N ALA A 428 -12.05 -13.07 8.53
CA ALA A 428 -12.06 -11.62 8.53
C ALA A 428 -13.00 -11.09 9.63
N ARG A 429 -12.62 -9.98 10.26
CA ARG A 429 -13.48 -9.26 11.21
C ARG A 429 -13.39 -7.75 11.04
N LEU A 430 -14.42 -7.06 11.46
CA LEU A 430 -14.47 -5.60 11.50
C LEU A 430 -14.16 -5.09 12.90
N GLY A 431 -13.42 -4.00 12.98
CA GLY A 431 -13.20 -3.23 14.18
C GLY A 431 -13.54 -1.76 13.95
N TRP A 432 -13.89 -1.06 15.02
CA TRP A 432 -14.19 0.36 14.97
C TRP A 432 -13.66 1.09 16.20
N SER A 433 -13.32 2.36 15.99
CA SER A 433 -12.82 3.26 17.03
C SER A 433 -13.54 4.60 16.95
N THR A 434 -13.94 5.12 18.11
CA THR A 434 -14.56 6.45 18.27
C THR A 434 -13.57 7.49 18.81
N ASP A 435 -12.33 7.09 19.08
CA ASP A 435 -11.27 7.88 19.72
C ASP A 435 -9.98 7.90 18.87
N ALA A 436 -10.16 7.87 17.55
CA ALA A 436 -9.11 7.97 16.55
C ALA A 436 -8.02 6.88 16.64
N GLY A 437 -8.41 5.67 17.04
CA GLY A 437 -7.57 4.48 17.07
C GLY A 437 -6.92 4.21 18.41
N THR A 438 -7.22 5.01 19.45
CA THR A 438 -6.70 4.82 20.81
C THR A 438 -7.27 3.55 21.44
N SER A 439 -8.56 3.28 21.25
CA SER A 439 -9.23 2.04 21.63
C SER A 439 -10.05 1.47 20.48
N TRP A 440 -10.21 0.15 20.49
CA TRP A 440 -10.88 -0.59 19.41
C TRP A 440 -11.93 -1.53 19.96
N SER A 441 -13.15 -1.38 19.47
CA SER A 441 -14.19 -2.40 19.54
C SER A 441 -14.08 -3.32 18.34
N VAL A 442 -14.38 -4.61 18.51
CA VAL A 442 -14.25 -5.62 17.44
C VAL A 442 -15.48 -6.49 17.34
N GLY A 443 -15.89 -6.79 16.12
CA GLY A 443 -16.91 -7.77 15.80
C GLY A 443 -16.37 -9.21 15.77
N SER A 444 -17.25 -10.14 15.43
CA SER A 444 -16.94 -11.57 15.35
C SER A 444 -16.15 -11.90 14.08
N TRP A 445 -15.32 -12.95 14.14
CA TRP A 445 -14.66 -13.52 12.97
C TRP A 445 -15.69 -14.15 12.03
N ARG A 446 -15.53 -13.91 10.74
CA ARG A 446 -16.36 -14.46 9.66
C ARG A 446 -15.46 -15.14 8.62
N ALA A 447 -15.87 -16.33 8.18
CA ALA A 447 -15.17 -17.04 7.11
C ALA A 447 -15.42 -16.35 5.76
N VAL A 448 -14.36 -16.16 4.97
CA VAL A 448 -14.37 -15.57 3.63
C VAL A 448 -13.65 -16.49 2.66
N GLY A 449 -14.27 -16.78 1.52
CA GLY A 449 -13.72 -17.66 0.47
C GLY A 449 -13.88 -19.16 0.76
N GLY A 450 -13.07 -19.99 0.06
CA GLY A 450 -13.08 -21.45 0.22
C GLY A 450 -13.81 -22.26 -0.86
N GLY A 451 -13.89 -21.78 -2.11
CA GLY A 451 -14.45 -22.59 -3.21
C GLY A 451 -14.95 -21.89 -4.47
N ALA A 452 -14.84 -20.56 -4.61
CA ALA A 452 -15.29 -19.83 -5.81
C ALA A 452 -14.12 -19.29 -6.66
N ALA A 453 -14.25 -19.39 -7.99
CA ALA A 453 -13.28 -18.96 -9.02
C ALA A 453 -13.11 -17.43 -9.15
N SER A 454 -14.04 -16.67 -8.56
CA SER A 454 -13.95 -15.22 -8.31
C SER A 454 -15.05 -14.87 -7.32
N GLY A 455 -14.88 -13.81 -6.52
CA GLY A 455 -15.90 -13.46 -5.55
C GLY A 455 -15.74 -12.08 -4.94
N PHE A 456 -16.87 -11.57 -4.47
CA PHE A 456 -17.03 -10.30 -3.79
C PHE A 456 -17.83 -10.54 -2.50
N VAL A 457 -17.33 -10.04 -1.38
CA VAL A 457 -17.95 -10.20 -0.07
C VAL A 457 -18.01 -8.85 0.63
N VAL A 458 -19.19 -8.54 1.15
CA VAL A 458 -19.41 -7.37 2.01
C VAL A 458 -19.53 -7.83 3.45
N LEU A 459 -18.62 -7.35 4.28
CA LEU A 459 -18.74 -7.45 5.73
C LEU A 459 -19.44 -6.20 6.22
N GLU A 460 -20.47 -6.37 7.05
CA GLU A 460 -21.18 -5.28 7.70
C GLU A 460 -21.48 -5.65 9.15
N GLU A 461 -21.20 -4.74 10.07
CA GLU A 461 -21.62 -4.78 11.47
C GLU A 461 -22.59 -3.62 11.72
N ARG A 462 -23.80 -3.96 12.15
CA ARG A 462 -24.81 -2.98 12.57
C ARG A 462 -24.78 -2.84 14.09
N PHE A 463 -24.72 -1.62 14.57
CA PHE A 463 -24.73 -1.38 15.99
C PHE A 463 -26.17 -1.52 16.51
N ALA A 464 -26.35 -2.36 17.54
CA ALA A 464 -27.64 -2.55 18.19
C ALA A 464 -28.19 -1.24 18.77
N VAL A 465 -27.28 -0.37 19.24
CA VAL A 465 -27.55 1.01 19.64
C VAL A 465 -26.61 1.91 18.84
N PRO A 466 -27.11 2.97 18.18
CA PRO A 466 -26.25 3.90 17.45
C PRO A 466 -25.12 4.46 18.34
N LEU A 467 -23.91 4.54 17.79
CA LEU A 467 -22.76 5.08 18.50
C LEU A 467 -22.70 6.59 18.29
N GLU A 468 -22.81 7.35 19.37
CA GLU A 468 -22.74 8.81 19.34
C GLU A 468 -21.28 9.29 19.41
N ALA A 469 -20.70 9.62 18.26
CA ALA A 469 -19.31 10.07 18.15
C ALA A 469 -19.13 11.15 17.07
N ALA A 470 -18.19 12.06 17.28
CA ALA A 470 -17.83 13.08 16.29
C ALA A 470 -17.04 12.50 15.10
N SER A 471 -16.38 11.36 15.33
CA SER A 471 -15.63 10.65 14.31
C SER A 471 -15.65 9.15 14.53
N LEU A 472 -15.53 8.39 13.44
CA LEU A 472 -15.38 6.94 13.47
C LEU A 472 -14.20 6.51 12.58
N GLN A 473 -13.38 5.60 13.07
CA GLN A 473 -12.41 4.85 12.26
C GLN A 473 -12.88 3.41 12.13
N VAL A 474 -12.63 2.83 10.96
CA VAL A 474 -13.00 1.46 10.62
C VAL A 474 -11.74 0.69 10.31
N ARG A 475 -11.61 -0.52 10.86
CA ARG A 475 -10.53 -1.45 10.56
C ARG A 475 -11.11 -2.77 10.09
N VAL A 476 -10.51 -3.36 9.08
CA VAL A 476 -10.71 -4.77 8.76
C VAL A 476 -9.43 -5.53 9.09
N GLU A 477 -9.58 -6.65 9.78
CA GLU A 477 -8.50 -7.58 10.07
C GLU A 477 -8.78 -8.88 9.34
N VAL A 478 -7.76 -9.41 8.69
CA VAL A 478 -7.82 -10.70 7.97
C VAL A 478 -6.72 -11.60 8.52
N SER A 479 -7.06 -12.86 8.77
CA SER A 479 -6.13 -13.88 9.30
C SER A 479 -6.37 -15.25 8.68
N GLY A 480 -5.42 -16.18 8.88
CA GLY A 480 -5.51 -17.53 8.32
C GLY A 480 -5.14 -17.59 6.84
N VAL A 481 -4.42 -16.58 6.35
CA VAL A 481 -3.90 -16.54 4.98
C VAL A 481 -2.74 -17.53 4.86
N THR A 482 -2.80 -18.42 3.87
CA THR A 482 -1.77 -19.45 3.64
C THR A 482 -1.32 -19.46 2.19
N SER A 483 -2.22 -19.76 1.26
CA SER A 483 -1.96 -19.87 -0.17
C SER A 483 -2.61 -18.77 -1.01
N TRP A 484 -3.62 -18.10 -0.46
CA TRP A 484 -4.37 -17.02 -1.11
C TRP A 484 -4.86 -16.01 -0.06
N SER A 485 -5.26 -14.82 -0.51
CA SER A 485 -5.80 -13.77 0.35
C SER A 485 -6.80 -12.91 -0.43
N PRO A 486 -7.97 -12.56 0.15
CA PRO A 486 -8.86 -11.57 -0.44
C PRO A 486 -8.19 -10.20 -0.36
N ALA A 487 -8.54 -9.32 -1.31
CA ALA A 487 -8.13 -7.93 -1.31
C ALA A 487 -9.24 -7.06 -0.72
N VAL A 488 -8.88 -6.17 0.20
CA VAL A 488 -9.73 -5.07 0.67
C VAL A 488 -9.80 -4.02 -0.43
N VAL A 489 -11.01 -3.72 -0.89
CA VAL A 489 -11.28 -2.71 -1.93
C VAL A 489 -12.07 -1.50 -1.41
N GLY A 490 -12.56 -1.58 -0.17
CA GLY A 490 -13.11 -0.42 0.51
C GLY A 490 -13.45 -0.66 1.97
N LEU A 491 -13.47 0.42 2.74
CA LEU A 491 -13.93 0.48 4.12
C LEU A 491 -14.99 1.57 4.24
N TRP A 492 -16.00 1.39 5.09
CA TRP A 492 -17.00 2.44 5.32
C TRP A 492 -17.56 2.47 6.72
N ALA A 493 -17.97 3.67 7.12
CA ALA A 493 -18.83 3.93 8.27
C ALA A 493 -20.24 4.28 7.78
N LEU A 494 -21.26 3.77 8.45
CA LEU A 494 -22.65 4.07 8.16
C LEU A 494 -23.19 5.05 9.21
N GLY A 495 -23.65 6.22 8.79
CA GLY A 495 -24.28 7.23 9.66
C GLY A 495 -25.67 7.62 9.18
N ASN A 496 -26.42 8.36 9.99
CA ASN A 496 -27.68 8.99 9.55
C ASN A 496 -27.41 10.13 8.54
N ALA A 497 -28.44 10.66 7.89
CA ALA A 497 -28.32 11.73 6.88
C ALA A 497 -27.50 12.95 7.34
N GLY A 498 -27.51 13.29 8.64
CA GLY A 498 -26.67 14.35 9.22
C GLY A 498 -25.16 14.07 9.17
N ALA A 499 -24.72 12.81 9.15
CA ALA A 499 -23.31 12.44 9.00
C ALA A 499 -22.75 12.74 7.60
N ALA A 500 -23.62 12.76 6.59
CA ALA A 500 -23.26 13.01 5.18
C ALA A 500 -23.05 14.49 4.87
N GLU A 501 -23.92 15.35 5.41
CA GLU A 501 -23.77 16.81 5.30
C GLU A 501 -22.55 17.29 6.08
N ALA A 502 -22.26 16.58 7.17
CA ALA A 502 -21.16 16.91 8.04
C ALA A 502 -19.79 16.46 7.49
N SER A 503 -19.70 15.35 6.75
CA SER A 503 -18.45 14.89 6.12
C SER A 503 -18.04 15.68 4.85
N GLY A 504 -18.45 16.94 4.71
CA GLY A 504 -18.00 17.83 3.63
C GLY A 504 -18.47 17.43 2.23
N GLY A 505 -19.57 16.68 2.11
CA GLY A 505 -20.15 16.29 0.83
C GLY A 505 -19.49 15.11 0.12
N GLN A 506 -18.60 14.36 0.79
CA GLN A 506 -17.99 13.14 0.23
C GLN A 506 -18.73 11.84 0.57
N ALA A 507 -19.92 11.96 1.15
CA ALA A 507 -20.80 10.85 1.48
C ALA A 507 -21.43 10.28 0.20
N SER A 508 -20.73 9.35 -0.45
CA SER A 508 -21.18 8.77 -1.72
C SER A 508 -21.73 7.36 -1.51
N GLU A 509 -23.00 7.28 -1.13
CA GLU A 509 -23.80 6.09 -1.46
C GLU A 509 -23.82 5.90 -3.00
N GLY A 510 -23.81 7.00 -3.76
CA GLY A 510 -23.89 7.01 -5.22
C GLY A 510 -22.70 6.41 -6.00
N VAL A 511 -21.63 5.99 -5.33
CA VAL A 511 -20.46 5.37 -5.99
C VAL A 511 -20.39 3.86 -5.71
N TRP A 512 -21.21 3.30 -4.81
CA TRP A 512 -21.16 1.86 -4.51
C TRP A 512 -21.62 1.00 -5.70
N LEU A 513 -22.58 1.47 -6.48
CA LEU A 513 -22.92 1.03 -7.85
C LEU A 513 -23.64 2.22 -8.52
N PRO A 514 -23.41 2.55 -9.81
CA PRO A 514 -24.31 3.47 -10.52
C PRO A 514 -25.71 2.86 -10.49
N ARG A 515 -26.58 3.34 -9.58
CA ARG A 515 -27.96 2.87 -9.52
C ARG A 515 -28.69 3.46 -10.71
N ARG A 516 -29.15 2.59 -11.61
CA ARG A 516 -30.00 3.00 -12.71
C ARG A 516 -31.34 3.45 -12.13
N ARG A 517 -31.81 4.60 -12.60
CA ARG A 517 -33.13 5.13 -12.30
C ARG A 517 -33.97 5.07 -13.57
N TRP A 518 -35.18 4.56 -13.44
CA TRP A 518 -36.17 4.58 -14.51
C TRP A 518 -37.27 5.56 -14.13
N GLN A 519 -37.66 6.41 -15.08
CA GLN A 519 -38.85 7.24 -14.99
C GLN A 519 -39.68 6.98 -16.22
N PHE A 520 -40.96 6.67 -16.05
CA PHE A 520 -41.88 6.48 -17.15
C PHE A 520 -43.30 6.76 -16.70
N ALA A 521 -44.17 7.10 -17.65
CA ALA A 521 -45.60 7.19 -17.39
C ALA A 521 -46.32 6.00 -18.02
N VAL A 522 -47.27 5.44 -17.29
CA VAL A 522 -48.15 4.36 -17.73
C VAL A 522 -49.55 4.95 -17.89
N GLN A 523 -50.18 4.67 -19.03
CA GLN A 523 -51.59 4.98 -19.24
C GLN A 523 -52.41 3.75 -18.86
N LEU A 524 -53.26 3.89 -17.85
CA LEU A 524 -54.19 2.86 -17.43
C LEU A 524 -55.54 3.12 -18.12
N ALA A 525 -55.70 2.57 -19.31
CA ALA A 525 -56.92 2.64 -20.12
C ALA A 525 -57.15 1.33 -20.88
N PRO A 526 -58.40 0.93 -21.17
CA PRO A 526 -58.73 -0.36 -21.81
C PRO A 526 -58.33 -0.48 -23.29
N LEU A 527 -57.57 0.48 -23.85
CA LEU A 527 -57.40 0.65 -25.30
C LEU A 527 -55.97 0.46 -25.82
N LEU A 528 -55.01 0.03 -24.99
CA LEU A 528 -53.65 -0.26 -25.49
C LEU A 528 -53.51 -1.77 -25.74
N PRO A 529 -53.46 -2.21 -27.01
CA PRO A 529 -53.17 -3.61 -27.32
C PRO A 529 -51.75 -3.94 -26.86
N TRP A 530 -51.58 -5.11 -26.25
CA TRP A 530 -50.27 -5.66 -25.92
C TRP A 530 -49.50 -5.99 -27.21
N GLU A 531 -48.20 -6.22 -27.12
CA GLU A 531 -47.38 -6.66 -28.27
C GLU A 531 -47.90 -7.99 -28.88
N SER A 532 -48.64 -8.78 -28.09
CA SER A 532 -49.37 -10.00 -28.50
C SER A 532 -50.71 -9.75 -29.21
N GLY A 533 -51.17 -8.50 -29.29
CA GLY A 533 -52.47 -8.12 -29.88
C GLY A 533 -53.69 -8.34 -28.96
N ALA A 534 -53.50 -8.80 -27.72
CA ALA A 534 -54.58 -8.99 -26.75
C ALA A 534 -55.00 -7.66 -26.08
N ALA A 535 -56.29 -7.52 -25.80
CA ALA A 535 -56.81 -6.40 -25.01
C ALA A 535 -56.58 -6.64 -23.51
N ASP A 536 -56.10 -5.63 -22.79
CA ASP A 536 -55.97 -5.69 -21.32
C ASP A 536 -57.37 -5.64 -20.69
N THR A 537 -57.77 -6.72 -20.02
CA THR A 537 -59.08 -6.85 -19.36
C THR A 537 -59.07 -6.43 -17.89
N ARG A 538 -57.92 -6.02 -17.35
CA ARG A 538 -57.78 -5.60 -15.95
C ARG A 538 -58.39 -4.22 -15.71
N GLU A 539 -59.01 -4.03 -14.55
CA GLU A 539 -59.57 -2.72 -14.17
C GLU A 539 -58.42 -1.72 -13.89
N PRO A 540 -58.44 -0.51 -14.48
CA PRO A 540 -57.42 0.51 -14.23
C PRO A 540 -57.24 0.88 -12.75
N GLY A 541 -58.31 0.75 -11.95
CA GLY A 541 -58.28 0.98 -10.51
C GLY A 541 -57.38 0.00 -9.76
N ASP A 542 -57.46 -1.28 -10.11
CA ASP A 542 -56.71 -2.36 -9.46
C ASP A 542 -55.22 -2.28 -9.75
N VAL A 543 -54.85 -2.01 -11.01
CA VAL A 543 -53.45 -1.87 -11.42
C VAL A 543 -52.79 -0.69 -10.71
N ALA A 544 -53.48 0.45 -10.63
CA ALA A 544 -52.97 1.59 -9.86
C ALA A 544 -52.88 1.30 -8.36
N GLY A 545 -53.86 0.58 -7.79
CA GLY A 545 -53.81 0.15 -6.39
C GLY A 545 -52.60 -0.72 -6.08
N GLN A 546 -52.24 -1.63 -6.98
CA GLN A 546 -51.03 -2.45 -6.88
C GLN A 546 -49.75 -1.60 -6.95
N LEU A 547 -49.68 -0.62 -7.85
CA LEU A 547 -48.53 0.30 -7.92
C LEU A 547 -48.38 1.16 -6.65
N TRP A 548 -49.49 1.68 -6.11
CA TRP A 548 -49.49 2.41 -4.84
C TRP A 548 -49.08 1.52 -3.66
N ALA A 549 -49.50 0.26 -3.63
CA ALA A 549 -49.08 -0.70 -2.61
C ALA A 549 -47.58 -1.02 -2.68
N LEU A 550 -47.02 -1.15 -3.89
CA LEU A 550 -45.57 -1.34 -4.09
C LEU A 550 -44.76 -0.15 -3.58
N TRP A 551 -45.22 1.08 -3.85
CA TRP A 551 -44.58 2.31 -3.35
C TRP A 551 -44.70 2.45 -1.83
N GLN A 552 -45.89 2.24 -1.25
CA GLN A 552 -46.13 2.34 0.19
C GLN A 552 -45.37 1.27 0.99
N GLY A 553 -45.29 0.04 0.46
CA GLY A 553 -44.58 -1.06 1.10
C GLY A 553 -43.06 -0.95 1.00
N GLY A 554 -42.54 -0.19 0.03
CA GLY A 554 -41.11 0.01 -0.18
C GLY A 554 -40.34 -1.30 -0.46
N ALA A 555 -41.04 -2.37 -0.87
CA ALA A 555 -40.44 -3.68 -1.09
C ALA A 555 -39.56 -3.69 -2.35
N VAL A 556 -38.51 -4.51 -2.32
CA VAL A 556 -37.68 -4.78 -3.50
C VAL A 556 -38.43 -5.78 -4.39
N VAL A 557 -38.61 -5.43 -5.66
CA VAL A 557 -39.38 -6.21 -6.63
C VAL A 557 -38.61 -6.44 -7.92
N SER A 558 -38.98 -7.48 -8.67
CA SER A 558 -38.43 -7.73 -10.00
C SER A 558 -38.92 -6.70 -11.01
N PHE A 559 -38.05 -6.32 -11.93
CA PHE A 559 -38.33 -5.39 -13.01
C PHE A 559 -37.65 -5.83 -14.30
N ARG A 560 -38.45 -5.96 -15.36
CA ARG A 560 -37.99 -6.18 -16.73
C ARG A 560 -38.05 -4.85 -17.48
N ASP A 561 -36.88 -4.39 -17.90
CA ASP A 561 -36.71 -3.18 -18.70
C ASP A 561 -37.16 -3.41 -20.15
N VAL A 562 -37.43 -2.31 -20.86
CA VAL A 562 -37.88 -2.32 -22.27
C VAL A 562 -36.89 -3.02 -23.20
N ASP A 563 -35.59 -2.87 -22.93
CA ASP A 563 -34.50 -3.42 -23.74
C ASP A 563 -33.90 -4.71 -23.13
N ALA A 564 -34.55 -5.31 -22.12
CA ALA A 564 -34.02 -6.48 -21.43
C ALA A 564 -34.04 -7.72 -22.34
N VAL A 565 -32.95 -8.51 -22.32
CA VAL A 565 -32.94 -9.81 -23.00
C VAL A 565 -33.96 -10.73 -22.31
N ALA A 566 -34.61 -11.64 -23.05
CA ALA A 566 -35.58 -12.56 -22.47
C ALA A 566 -34.97 -13.33 -21.27
N GLY A 567 -35.58 -13.19 -20.09
CA GLY A 567 -35.10 -13.76 -18.82
C GLY A 567 -34.19 -12.86 -17.98
N GLU A 568 -33.86 -11.64 -18.44
CA GLU A 568 -33.13 -10.65 -17.65
C GLU A 568 -34.12 -9.84 -16.78
N GLU A 569 -34.12 -10.12 -15.48
CA GLU A 569 -34.83 -9.33 -14.47
C GLU A 569 -33.86 -8.58 -13.56
N ARG A 570 -34.26 -7.39 -13.13
CA ARG A 570 -33.52 -6.54 -12.20
C ARG A 570 -34.31 -6.38 -10.92
N LEU A 571 -33.60 -6.25 -9.80
CA LEU A 571 -34.23 -5.90 -8.54
C LEU A 571 -34.30 -4.37 -8.42
N VAL A 572 -35.50 -3.84 -8.22
CA VAL A 572 -35.75 -2.39 -8.10
C VAL A 572 -36.67 -2.09 -6.93
N GLN A 573 -36.70 -0.83 -6.53
CA GLN A 573 -37.65 -0.29 -5.57
C GLN A 573 -38.41 0.87 -6.22
N VAL A 574 -39.72 0.94 -5.99
CA VAL A 574 -40.54 2.10 -6.40
C VAL A 574 -40.30 3.23 -5.41
N VAL A 575 -39.68 4.32 -5.85
CA VAL A 575 -39.28 5.45 -4.98
C VAL A 575 -40.15 6.68 -5.16
N GLY A 576 -40.84 6.78 -6.29
CA GLY A 576 -41.75 7.88 -6.58
C GLY A 576 -42.94 7.39 -7.39
N LEU A 577 -44.12 7.86 -7.01
CA LEU A 577 -45.35 7.60 -7.72
C LEU A 577 -46.16 8.88 -7.74
N SER A 578 -46.59 9.31 -8.92
CA SER A 578 -47.51 10.43 -9.05
C SER A 578 -48.59 10.12 -10.06
N GLU A 579 -49.77 10.67 -9.83
CA GLU A 579 -50.95 10.32 -10.61
C GLU A 579 -51.60 11.58 -11.15
N ARG A 580 -51.94 11.55 -12.45
CA ARG A 580 -52.66 12.62 -13.13
C ARG A 580 -53.91 12.07 -13.77
N TRP A 581 -54.98 12.83 -13.59
CA TRP A 581 -56.27 12.60 -14.18
C TRP A 581 -56.37 13.50 -15.41
N GLU A 582 -56.30 12.93 -16.62
CA GLU A 582 -56.38 13.70 -17.86
C GLU A 582 -57.53 13.15 -18.72
N GLY A 583 -58.61 13.94 -18.89
CA GLY A 583 -59.75 13.57 -19.74
C GLY A 583 -61.10 14.11 -19.25
N VAL A 584 -62.08 14.22 -20.16
CA VAL A 584 -63.43 14.77 -19.90
C VAL A 584 -64.34 13.76 -19.16
N ASP A 585 -63.95 12.49 -19.08
CA ASP A 585 -64.66 11.45 -18.33
C ASP A 585 -63.70 10.75 -17.36
N VAL A 586 -63.97 10.90 -16.06
CA VAL A 586 -63.09 10.57 -14.91
C VAL A 586 -62.73 9.07 -14.84
N ARG A 587 -63.43 8.21 -15.60
CA ARG A 587 -63.31 6.75 -15.54
C ARG A 587 -62.32 6.13 -16.53
N HIS A 588 -61.77 6.88 -17.50
CA HIS A 588 -61.21 6.24 -18.71
C HIS A 588 -59.76 6.58 -19.08
N ALA A 589 -59.08 7.48 -18.36
CA ALA A 589 -57.69 7.83 -18.68
C ALA A 589 -56.91 8.23 -17.42
N ARG A 590 -56.41 7.22 -16.69
CA ARG A 590 -55.57 7.43 -15.50
C ARG A 590 -54.11 7.31 -15.92
N ARG A 591 -53.34 8.38 -15.74
CA ARG A 591 -51.91 8.39 -16.00
C ARG A 591 -51.15 8.27 -14.69
N VAL A 592 -50.27 7.27 -14.60
CA VAL A 592 -49.42 7.06 -13.43
C VAL A 592 -47.96 7.24 -13.85
N GLU A 593 -47.28 8.21 -13.26
CA GLU A 593 -45.85 8.41 -13.41
C GLU A 593 -45.12 7.62 -12.32
N VAL A 594 -44.25 6.70 -12.75
CA VAL A 594 -43.53 5.76 -11.90
C VAL A 594 -42.04 6.09 -11.93
N GLU A 595 -41.43 6.11 -10.75
CA GLU A 595 -39.99 6.25 -10.57
C GLU A 595 -39.43 5.03 -9.84
N LEU A 596 -38.49 4.34 -10.49
CA LEU A 596 -37.82 3.13 -9.98
C LEU A 596 -36.33 3.38 -9.78
N VAL A 597 -35.75 2.73 -8.77
CA VAL A 597 -34.30 2.71 -8.53
C VAL A 597 -33.81 1.27 -8.40
N GLU A 598 -32.72 0.95 -9.10
CA GLU A 598 -32.06 -0.36 -9.02
C GLU A 598 -31.52 -0.61 -7.60
N VAL A 599 -31.83 -1.79 -7.06
CA VAL A 599 -31.37 -2.24 -5.75
C VAL A 599 -30.28 -3.29 -5.96
N GLY A 600 -29.03 -2.84 -5.78
CA GLY A 600 -27.80 -3.63 -5.84
C GLY A 600 -26.71 -2.96 -5.03
#